data_AF-Q0CW05-F1
#
_entry.id   AF-Q0CW05-F1
#
_cell.length_a   1.000
_cell.length_b   1.000
_cell.length_c   1.000
_cell.angle_alpha   90.00
_cell.angle_beta   90.00
_cell.angle_gamma   90.00
#
_symmetry.space_group_name_H-M   'P 1'
#
loop_
_entity.id
_entity.type
_entity.pdbx_description
1 polymer ?
#
loop_
_entity_poly.entity_id
_entity_poly.type
_entity_poly.pdbx_seq_one_letter_code
_entity_poly.pdbx_strand_id
1 'polypeptide(L)'
;MLDAAIPGAEDASPTSYRGYRMLADEILSEDPVLGQRVLDGMISWGGLDVKTYPDTFSSLTDYMVYRVEDVGADLIFRTAEFACGLQLPQREMDALNGLRSLCARHILLTNDLYSYEKEAAAEKKGVKLFNAVRVVQDLMGVSALSAKGILRSIIWDVERRMNEEYEHLVAEKSSESQLVRARALVACVAGNMYFSATCARYARVVDGARLAA
;
A
#
# COMPACT_ATOMS: atom_id res chain seq x y z
N MET A 1 -14.76 20.57 -12.62
CA MET A 1 -14.98 20.84 -11.19
C MET A 1 -16.03 19.81 -10.78
N LEU A 2 -15.57 18.64 -10.36
CA LEU A 2 -16.41 17.46 -10.07
C LEU A 2 -16.40 17.26 -8.55
N ASP A 3 -17.59 17.14 -7.99
CA ASP A 3 -17.88 17.08 -6.55
C ASP A 3 -17.34 15.78 -5.93
N ALA A 4 -16.25 15.89 -5.19
CA ALA A 4 -15.74 14.87 -4.28
C ALA A 4 -16.51 14.89 -2.94
N ALA A 5 -17.84 14.78 -3.01
CA ALA A 5 -18.69 14.59 -1.85
C ALA A 5 -19.02 13.10 -1.71
N ILE A 6 -18.99 12.60 -0.47
CA ILE A 6 -19.70 11.38 -0.06
C ILE A 6 -21.06 11.40 -0.75
N PRO A 7 -21.45 10.35 -1.50
CA PRO A 7 -22.72 10.35 -2.24
C PRO A 7 -23.84 10.80 -1.32
N GLY A 8 -24.59 11.81 -1.78
CA GLY A 8 -25.51 12.59 -0.96
C GLY A 8 -26.31 11.75 0.04
N ALA A 9 -26.37 12.26 1.26
CA ALA A 9 -27.23 11.79 2.34
C ALA A 9 -28.74 11.88 2.02
N GLU A 10 -29.11 12.16 0.75
CA GLU A 10 -30.49 12.32 0.31
C GLU A 10 -31.02 11.13 -0.52
N ASP A 11 -30.20 10.16 -0.92
CA ASP A 11 -30.66 8.98 -1.69
C ASP A 11 -30.04 7.63 -1.28
N ALA A 12 -29.23 7.59 -0.22
CA ALA A 12 -28.71 6.33 0.29
C ALA A 12 -29.79 5.59 1.09
N SER A 13 -30.36 4.53 0.50
CA SER A 13 -31.11 3.52 1.25
C SER A 13 -30.35 3.17 2.54
N PRO A 14 -31.04 2.95 3.68
CA PRO A 14 -30.41 2.54 4.93
C PRO A 14 -29.68 1.19 4.86
N THR A 15 -29.52 0.59 3.67
CA THR A 15 -28.67 -0.58 3.38
C THR A 15 -27.38 -0.27 2.61
N SER A 16 -27.24 0.90 1.98
CA SER A 16 -26.17 1.20 1.00
C SER A 16 -24.74 1.14 1.56
N TYR A 17 -24.58 1.25 2.88
CA TYR A 17 -23.29 1.15 3.57
C TYR A 17 -23.35 0.21 4.77
N ARG A 18 -24.15 -0.86 4.70
CA ARG A 18 -24.30 -1.79 5.83
C ARG A 18 -22.97 -2.41 6.28
N GLY A 19 -22.16 -2.90 5.34
CA GLY A 19 -20.86 -3.49 5.67
C GLY A 19 -19.90 -2.50 6.32
N TYR A 20 -19.81 -1.28 5.76
CA TYR A 20 -18.99 -0.21 6.34
C TYR A 20 -19.45 0.18 7.75
N ARG A 21 -20.76 0.33 7.97
CA ARG A 21 -21.28 0.66 9.31
C ARG A 21 -21.02 -0.44 10.33
N MET A 22 -21.22 -1.70 9.97
CA MET A 22 -20.89 -2.82 10.86
C MET A 22 -19.40 -2.79 11.26
N LEU A 23 -18.51 -2.58 10.29
CA LEU A 23 -17.08 -2.46 10.55
C LEU A 23 -16.75 -1.24 11.41
N ALA A 24 -17.39 -0.09 11.14
CA ALA A 24 -17.18 1.14 11.91
C ALA A 24 -17.63 0.99 13.36
N ASP A 25 -18.80 0.40 13.59
CA ASP A 25 -19.33 0.14 14.93
C ASP A 25 -18.39 -0.79 15.71
N GLU A 26 -17.91 -1.89 15.09
CA GLU A 26 -16.96 -2.81 15.71
C GLU A 26 -15.63 -2.11 16.04
N ILE A 27 -15.01 -1.43 15.07
CA ILE A 27 -13.73 -0.73 15.26
C ILE A 27 -13.81 0.34 16.36
N LEU A 28 -14.88 1.14 16.37
CA LEU A 28 -15.07 2.21 17.36
C LEU A 28 -15.41 1.66 18.76
N SER A 29 -16.03 0.48 18.83
CA SER A 29 -16.31 -0.19 20.11
C SER A 29 -15.04 -0.71 20.79
N GLU A 30 -14.03 -1.09 20.01
CA GLU A 30 -12.74 -1.57 20.52
C GLU A 30 -11.82 -0.43 20.96
N ASP A 31 -11.64 0.60 20.10
CA ASP A 31 -10.91 1.81 20.46
C ASP A 31 -11.47 3.01 19.68
N PRO A 32 -12.15 3.98 20.33
CA PRO A 32 -12.78 5.09 19.62
C PRO A 32 -11.76 6.08 19.04
N VAL A 33 -10.55 6.18 19.60
CA VAL A 33 -9.54 7.16 19.15
C VAL A 33 -8.74 6.59 17.99
N LEU A 34 -8.16 5.40 18.15
CA LEU A 34 -7.41 4.73 17.08
C LEU A 34 -8.35 4.22 15.99
N GLY A 35 -9.56 3.79 16.36
CA GLY A 35 -10.57 3.34 15.42
C GLY A 35 -11.02 4.44 14.48
N GLN A 36 -11.28 5.66 15.00
CA GLN A 36 -11.58 6.81 14.14
C GLN A 36 -10.46 7.09 13.14
N ARG A 37 -9.19 6.98 13.57
CA ARG A 37 -8.04 7.19 12.67
C ARG A 37 -7.98 6.16 11.54
N VAL A 38 -8.40 4.92 11.77
CA VAL A 38 -8.51 3.87 10.73
C VAL A 38 -9.64 4.21 9.77
N LEU A 39 -10.82 4.59 10.28
CA LEU A 39 -11.98 4.93 9.46
C LEU A 39 -11.73 6.16 8.57
N ASP A 40 -11.04 7.18 9.09
CA ASP A 40 -10.61 8.34 8.31
C ASP A 40 -9.69 7.91 7.16
N GLY A 41 -8.77 6.96 7.42
CA GLY A 41 -7.91 6.38 6.39
C GLY A 41 -8.70 5.60 5.33
N MET A 42 -9.74 4.86 5.73
CA MET A 42 -10.62 4.14 4.79
C MET A 42 -11.41 5.10 3.90
N ILE A 43 -12.00 6.15 4.47
CA ILE A 43 -12.71 7.18 3.71
C ILE A 43 -11.75 7.91 2.78
N SER A 44 -10.59 8.33 3.29
CA SER A 44 -9.59 9.04 2.48
C SER A 44 -9.11 8.20 1.31
N TRP A 45 -8.87 6.90 1.50
CA TRP A 45 -8.43 6.01 0.43
C TRP A 45 -9.57 5.67 -0.55
N GLY A 46 -10.77 5.37 -0.04
CA GLY A 46 -11.93 5.04 -0.86
C GLY A 46 -12.54 6.24 -1.61
N GLY A 47 -12.30 7.45 -1.12
CA GLY A 47 -12.66 8.72 -1.76
C GLY A 47 -11.56 9.28 -2.67
N LEU A 48 -10.43 8.58 -2.85
CA LEU A 48 -9.53 8.91 -3.95
C LEU A 48 -10.31 8.69 -5.23
N ASP A 49 -10.65 9.78 -5.92
CA ASP A 49 -11.05 9.72 -7.32
C ASP A 49 -10.06 8.81 -8.05
N VAL A 50 -10.53 8.01 -9.00
CA VAL A 50 -9.65 7.31 -9.95
C VAL A 50 -8.85 8.41 -10.64
N LYS A 51 -7.71 8.78 -10.06
CA LYS A 51 -6.93 9.92 -10.50
C LYS A 51 -6.61 9.62 -11.94
N THR A 52 -6.84 10.58 -12.83
CA THR A 52 -6.28 10.54 -14.18
C THR A 52 -4.76 10.57 -14.01
N TYR A 53 -4.17 9.38 -13.85
CA TYR A 53 -2.73 9.24 -13.77
C TYR A 53 -2.13 9.59 -15.14
N PRO A 54 -0.92 10.17 -15.17
CA PRO A 54 -0.18 10.33 -16.41
C PRO A 54 -0.14 9.03 -17.22
N ASP A 55 -0.10 9.14 -18.55
CA ASP A 55 0.08 7.98 -19.43
C ASP A 55 1.53 7.51 -19.45
N THR A 56 2.47 8.41 -19.13
CA THR A 56 3.90 8.12 -19.06
C THR A 56 4.53 8.81 -17.86
N PHE A 57 5.67 8.27 -17.41
CA PHE A 57 6.46 8.80 -16.31
C PHE A 57 7.89 9.04 -16.78
N SER A 58 8.49 10.15 -16.34
CA SER A 58 9.90 10.47 -16.60
C SER A 58 10.88 9.67 -15.75
N SER A 59 10.41 9.12 -14.62
CA SER A 59 11.21 8.28 -13.74
C SER A 59 10.33 7.34 -12.91
N LEU A 60 10.93 6.27 -12.37
CA LEU A 60 10.24 5.40 -11.41
C LEU A 60 9.89 6.15 -10.12
N THR A 61 10.70 7.15 -9.72
CA THR A 61 10.41 7.98 -8.55
C THR A 61 9.15 8.80 -8.74
N ASP A 62 8.97 9.41 -9.92
CA ASP A 62 7.76 10.17 -10.25
C ASP A 62 6.52 9.27 -10.21
N TYR A 63 6.62 8.06 -10.76
CA TYR A 63 5.57 7.05 -10.67
C TYR A 63 5.19 6.73 -9.21
N MET A 64 6.19 6.49 -8.35
CA MET A 64 5.95 6.12 -6.96
C MET A 64 5.18 7.19 -6.18
N VAL A 65 5.33 8.48 -6.50
CA VAL A 65 4.57 9.56 -5.85
C VAL A 65 3.06 9.35 -6.00
N TYR A 66 2.61 8.99 -7.20
CA TYR A 66 1.19 8.70 -7.45
C TYR A 66 0.76 7.35 -6.87
N ARG A 67 1.64 6.35 -6.96
CA ARG A 67 1.30 4.97 -6.59
C ARG A 67 1.23 4.74 -5.08
N VAL A 68 1.99 5.49 -4.26
CA VAL A 68 1.95 5.36 -2.79
C VAL A 68 0.56 5.67 -2.21
N GLU A 69 -0.15 6.64 -2.78
CA GLU A 69 -1.52 6.97 -2.34
C GLU A 69 -2.50 5.89 -2.78
N ASP A 70 -2.40 5.44 -4.03
CA ASP A 70 -3.27 4.43 -4.62
C ASP A 70 -3.14 3.06 -3.93
N VAL A 71 -1.93 2.65 -3.52
CA VAL A 71 -1.73 1.37 -2.82
C VAL A 71 -2.32 1.34 -1.41
N GLY A 72 -2.72 2.49 -0.85
CA GLY A 72 -3.34 2.57 0.48
C GLY A 72 -2.38 2.28 1.63
N ALA A 73 -1.08 2.57 1.46
CA ALA A 73 -0.06 2.28 2.47
C ALA A 73 -0.37 2.94 3.83
N ASP A 74 -0.92 4.16 3.83
CA ASP A 74 -1.31 4.85 5.06
C ASP A 74 -2.41 4.11 5.83
N LEU A 75 -3.43 3.59 5.12
CA LEU A 75 -4.49 2.79 5.73
C LEU A 75 -3.94 1.50 6.35
N ILE A 76 -3.01 0.82 5.65
CA ILE A 76 -2.33 -0.37 6.16
C ILE A 76 -1.59 -0.04 7.47
N PHE A 77 -0.83 1.05 7.50
CA PHE A 77 -0.08 1.45 8.69
C PHE A 77 -0.98 1.86 9.85
N ARG A 78 -2.08 2.57 9.60
CA ARG A 78 -3.07 2.91 10.63
C ARG A 78 -3.72 1.67 11.23
N THR A 79 -3.99 0.67 10.41
CA THR A 79 -4.55 -0.61 10.89
C THR A 79 -3.55 -1.35 11.77
N ALA A 80 -2.25 -1.32 11.43
CA ALA A 80 -1.20 -1.89 12.27
C ALA A 80 -1.05 -1.11 13.60
N GLU A 81 -1.12 0.22 13.57
CA GLU A 81 -1.10 1.06 14.77
C GLU A 81 -2.30 0.78 15.69
N PHE A 82 -3.50 0.61 15.12
CA PHE A 82 -4.71 0.19 15.84
C PHE A 82 -4.52 -1.19 16.48
N ALA A 83 -4.04 -2.18 15.73
CA ALA A 83 -3.81 -3.54 16.23
C ALA A 83 -2.77 -3.60 17.36
N CYS A 84 -1.83 -2.64 17.40
CA CYS A 84 -0.83 -2.52 18.45
C CYS A 84 -1.21 -1.57 19.59
N GLY A 85 -2.39 -0.93 19.56
CA GLY A 85 -2.80 0.05 20.57
C GLY A 85 -1.88 1.28 20.63
N LEU A 86 -1.28 1.68 19.50
CA LEU A 86 -0.25 2.70 19.47
C LEU A 86 -0.82 4.12 19.33
N GLN A 87 -0.76 4.86 20.43
CA GLN A 87 -1.03 6.30 20.45
C GLN A 87 0.26 7.08 20.72
N LEU A 88 0.93 7.51 19.65
CA LEU A 88 2.18 8.27 19.71
C LEU A 88 1.93 9.77 19.47
N PRO A 89 2.63 10.66 20.19
CA PRO A 89 2.69 12.07 19.84
C PRO A 89 3.23 12.29 18.42
N GLN A 90 2.75 13.32 17.73
CA GLN A 90 3.15 13.59 16.34
C GLN A 90 4.67 13.65 16.14
N ARG A 91 5.41 14.25 17.07
CA ARG A 91 6.89 14.30 17.01
C ARG A 91 7.55 12.91 16.97
N GLU A 92 6.99 11.93 17.69
CA GLU A 92 7.50 10.55 17.72
C GLU A 92 7.09 9.80 16.46
N MET A 93 5.96 10.20 15.87
CA MET A 93 5.52 9.72 14.57
C MET A 93 6.45 10.20 13.46
N ASP A 94 6.90 11.45 13.53
CA ASP A 94 7.73 12.10 12.52
C ASP A 94 9.14 11.51 12.45
N ALA A 95 9.70 11.10 13.59
CA ALA A 95 10.99 10.41 13.67
C ALA A 95 11.01 9.09 12.86
N LEU A 96 9.85 8.50 12.60
CA LEU A 96 9.71 7.24 11.84
C LEU A 96 9.38 7.47 10.36
N ASN A 97 9.34 8.72 9.88
CA ASN A 97 8.94 9.04 8.51
C ASN A 97 9.88 8.43 7.46
N GLY A 98 11.18 8.34 7.76
CA GLY A 98 12.18 7.68 6.90
C GLY A 98 11.81 6.21 6.65
N LEU A 99 11.74 5.42 7.73
CA LEU A 99 11.33 4.02 7.68
C LEU A 99 9.94 3.84 7.06
N ARG A 100 8.95 4.66 7.46
CA ARG A 100 7.58 4.60 6.93
C ARG A 100 7.54 4.80 5.41
N SER A 101 8.30 5.75 4.89
CA SER A 101 8.39 6.01 3.44
C SER A 101 9.01 4.83 2.69
N LEU A 102 10.05 4.21 3.25
CA LEU A 102 10.66 3.01 2.69
C LEU A 102 9.68 1.82 2.70
N CYS A 103 8.95 1.61 3.79
CA CYS A 103 7.92 0.57 3.88
C CYS A 103 6.81 0.78 2.84
N ALA A 104 6.36 2.01 2.62
CA ALA A 104 5.34 2.32 1.60
C ALA A 104 5.85 2.00 0.18
N ARG A 105 7.10 2.37 -0.12
CA ARG A 105 7.77 2.01 -1.38
C ARG A 105 7.89 0.51 -1.56
N HIS A 106 8.27 -0.21 -0.51
CA HIS A 106 8.36 -1.66 -0.57
C HIS A 106 7.00 -2.30 -0.88
N ILE A 107 5.95 -1.91 -0.15
CA ILE A 107 4.60 -2.44 -0.33
C ILE A 107 4.13 -2.25 -1.77
N LEU A 108 4.31 -1.03 -2.33
CA LEU A 108 3.88 -0.72 -3.69
C LEU A 108 4.67 -1.52 -4.75
N LEU A 109 6.01 -1.55 -4.66
CA LEU A 109 6.85 -2.17 -5.68
C LEU A 109 6.68 -3.70 -5.65
N THR A 110 6.53 -4.27 -4.45
CA THR A 110 6.21 -5.68 -4.25
C THR A 110 4.84 -6.01 -4.83
N ASN A 111 3.82 -5.18 -4.56
CA ASN A 111 2.49 -5.37 -5.14
C ASN A 111 2.58 -5.40 -6.67
N ASP A 112 3.17 -4.37 -7.27
CA ASP A 112 3.30 -4.23 -8.72
C ASP A 112 4.09 -5.39 -9.35
N LEU A 113 5.15 -5.86 -8.69
CA LEU A 113 5.96 -6.99 -9.16
C LEU A 113 5.12 -8.27 -9.29
N TYR A 114 4.33 -8.62 -8.27
CA TYR A 114 3.55 -9.86 -8.24
C TYR A 114 2.20 -9.72 -8.96
N SER A 115 1.61 -8.53 -8.96
CA SER A 115 0.32 -8.27 -9.59
C SER A 115 0.40 -8.05 -11.10
N TYR A 116 1.61 -7.85 -11.65
CA TYR A 116 1.81 -7.47 -13.05
C TYR A 116 1.05 -8.34 -14.04
N GLU A 117 1.13 -9.67 -13.96
CA GLU A 117 0.45 -10.53 -14.95
C GLU A 117 -1.07 -10.40 -14.88
N LYS A 118 -1.61 -10.21 -13.67
CA LYS A 118 -3.05 -9.99 -13.46
C LYS A 118 -3.48 -8.66 -14.07
N GLU A 119 -2.66 -7.62 -13.96
CA GLU A 119 -2.95 -6.29 -14.49
C GLU A 119 -2.74 -6.20 -15.99
N ALA A 120 -1.69 -6.82 -16.53
CA ALA A 120 -1.47 -6.95 -17.97
C ALA A 120 -2.58 -7.77 -18.65
N ALA A 121 -3.13 -8.78 -17.97
CA ALA A 121 -4.31 -9.50 -18.47
C ALA A 121 -5.59 -8.64 -18.45
N ALA A 122 -5.73 -7.73 -17.48
CA ALA A 122 -6.83 -6.78 -17.40
C ALA A 122 -6.69 -5.66 -18.46
N GLU A 123 -5.47 -5.28 -18.82
CA GLU A 123 -5.16 -4.33 -19.90
C GLU A 123 -5.74 -4.78 -21.24
N LYS A 124 -5.65 -6.07 -21.55
CA LYS A 124 -6.29 -6.67 -22.73
C LYS A 124 -7.82 -6.52 -22.75
N LYS A 125 -8.43 -6.18 -21.61
CA LYS A 125 -9.87 -5.95 -21.43
C LYS A 125 -10.21 -4.46 -21.28
N GLY A 126 -9.27 -3.57 -21.56
CA GLY A 126 -9.48 -2.12 -21.54
C GLY A 126 -9.20 -1.44 -20.19
N VAL A 127 -8.65 -2.15 -19.20
CA VAL A 127 -8.25 -1.55 -17.92
C VAL A 127 -6.85 -0.97 -18.04
N LYS A 128 -6.64 0.32 -17.75
CA LYS A 128 -5.30 0.93 -17.84
C LYS A 128 -4.29 0.18 -16.94
N LEU A 129 -3.14 -0.20 -17.50
CA LEU A 129 -2.04 -0.80 -16.75
C LEU A 129 -1.23 0.29 -16.05
N PHE A 130 -1.45 0.43 -14.75
CA PHE A 130 -0.71 1.35 -13.89
C PHE A 130 0.20 0.57 -12.94
N ASN A 131 1.43 0.27 -13.39
CA ASN A 131 2.31 -0.70 -12.72
C ASN A 131 3.81 -0.38 -12.93
N ALA A 132 4.62 -0.49 -11.89
CA ALA A 132 6.06 -0.21 -11.91
C ALA A 132 6.85 -1.02 -12.95
N VAL A 133 6.45 -2.27 -13.23
CA VAL A 133 7.12 -3.11 -14.24
C VAL A 133 6.98 -2.46 -15.61
N ARG A 134 5.78 -1.97 -15.97
CA ARG A 134 5.55 -1.24 -17.23
C ARG A 134 6.41 0.01 -17.30
N VAL A 135 6.44 0.79 -16.22
CA VAL A 135 7.25 2.02 -16.15
C VAL A 135 8.74 1.72 -16.40
N VAL A 136 9.29 0.65 -15.82
CA VAL A 136 10.69 0.26 -16.05
C VAL A 136 10.91 -0.22 -17.48
N GLN A 137 9.97 -0.96 -18.09
CA GLN A 137 10.05 -1.34 -19.49
C GLN A 137 10.15 -0.12 -20.40
N ASP A 138 9.29 0.87 -20.18
CA ASP A 138 9.18 2.05 -21.03
C ASP A 138 10.41 2.96 -20.87
N LEU A 139 10.89 3.14 -19.63
CA LEU A 139 12.06 3.98 -19.34
C LEU A 139 13.37 3.39 -19.88
N MET A 140 13.50 2.06 -19.91
CA MET A 140 14.76 1.39 -20.22
C MET A 140 14.76 0.62 -21.55
N GLY A 141 13.62 0.53 -22.23
CA GLY A 141 13.47 -0.23 -23.48
C GLY A 141 13.70 -1.74 -23.30
N VAL A 142 13.30 -2.30 -22.14
CA VAL A 142 13.59 -3.70 -21.78
C VAL A 142 12.32 -4.59 -21.74
N SER A 143 12.53 -5.90 -21.77
CA SER A 143 11.45 -6.88 -21.60
C SER A 143 10.82 -6.82 -20.20
N ALA A 144 9.58 -7.31 -20.06
CA ALA A 144 8.92 -7.43 -18.76
C ALA A 144 9.72 -8.31 -17.78
N LEU A 145 10.34 -9.39 -18.26
CA LEU A 145 11.19 -10.26 -17.45
C LEU A 145 12.40 -9.48 -16.89
N SER A 146 13.08 -8.72 -17.73
CA SER A 146 14.21 -7.87 -17.34
C SER A 146 13.77 -6.76 -16.37
N ALA A 147 12.64 -6.09 -16.65
CA ALA A 147 12.07 -5.07 -15.79
C ALA A 147 11.73 -5.60 -14.39
N LYS A 148 11.13 -6.80 -14.30
CA LYS A 148 10.90 -7.48 -13.01
C LYS A 148 12.20 -7.81 -12.28
N GLY A 149 13.26 -8.18 -13.02
CA GLY A 149 14.60 -8.38 -12.45
C GLY A 149 15.16 -7.11 -11.82
N ILE A 150 15.08 -5.98 -12.54
CA ILE A 150 15.49 -4.66 -12.05
C ILE A 150 14.66 -4.25 -10.82
N LEU A 151 13.34 -4.44 -10.88
CA LEU A 151 12.43 -4.08 -9.79
C LEU A 151 12.73 -4.88 -8.50
N ARG A 152 13.09 -6.17 -8.61
CA ARG A 152 13.56 -6.97 -7.47
C ARG A 152 14.83 -6.40 -6.84
N SER A 153 15.80 -5.97 -7.65
CA SER A 153 17.01 -5.33 -7.12
C SER A 153 16.70 -4.02 -6.39
N ILE A 154 15.74 -3.23 -6.89
CA ILE A 154 15.29 -2.00 -6.22
C ILE A 154 14.60 -2.33 -4.90
N ILE A 155 13.72 -3.34 -4.87
CA ILE A 155 13.07 -3.80 -3.63
C ILE A 155 14.12 -4.21 -2.60
N TRP A 156 15.15 -4.96 -3.01
CA TRP A 156 16.24 -5.34 -2.10
C TRP A 156 17.01 -4.12 -1.56
N ASP A 157 17.29 -3.12 -2.40
CA ASP A 157 17.91 -1.87 -1.92
C ASP A 157 17.03 -1.16 -0.88
N VAL A 158 15.70 -1.13 -1.09
CA VAL A 158 14.74 -0.60 -0.12
C VAL A 158 14.78 -1.39 1.19
N GLU A 159 14.82 -2.72 1.15
CA GLU A 159 14.93 -3.58 2.34
C GLU A 159 16.21 -3.31 3.13
N ARG A 160 17.35 -3.13 2.44
CA ARG A 160 18.62 -2.76 3.08
C ARG A 160 18.50 -1.42 3.82
N ARG A 161 17.93 -0.41 3.16
CA ARG A 161 17.71 0.91 3.76
C ARG A 161 16.73 0.88 4.92
N MET A 162 15.70 0.03 4.86
CA MET A 162 14.79 -0.19 5.99
C MET A 162 15.54 -0.77 7.19
N ASN A 163 16.46 -1.70 6.96
CA ASN A 163 17.30 -2.25 8.03
C ASN A 163 18.21 -1.17 8.65
N GLU A 164 18.87 -0.36 7.81
CA GLU A 164 19.72 0.76 8.27
C GLU A 164 18.92 1.76 9.13
N GLU A 165 17.73 2.17 8.70
CA GLU A 165 16.84 3.05 9.46
C GLU A 165 16.39 2.41 10.79
N TYR A 166 16.08 1.11 10.78
CA TYR A 166 15.71 0.40 12.00
C TYR A 166 16.87 0.31 12.99
N GLU A 167 18.08 -0.02 12.53
CA GLU A 167 19.29 -0.05 13.35
C GLU A 167 19.60 1.33 13.95
N HIS A 168 19.40 2.40 13.17
CA HIS A 168 19.55 3.77 13.66
C HIS A 168 18.58 4.09 14.79
N LEU A 169 17.29 3.75 14.65
CA LEU A 169 16.28 3.94 15.70
C LEU A 169 16.64 3.22 17.00
N VAL A 170 17.21 2.02 16.91
CA VAL A 170 17.68 1.24 18.06
C VAL A 170 18.90 1.93 18.71
N ALA A 171 19.86 2.39 17.90
CA ALA A 171 21.08 3.05 18.38
C ALA A 171 20.79 4.38 19.10
N GLU A 172 19.80 5.15 18.62
CA GLU A 172 19.39 6.43 19.20
C GLU A 172 18.55 6.29 20.48
N LYS A 173 18.33 5.07 20.97
CA LYS A 173 17.50 4.78 22.16
C LYS A 173 16.08 5.32 22.02
N SER A 174 15.46 5.11 20.85
CA SER A 174 14.04 5.38 20.62
C SER A 174 13.17 4.75 21.71
N SER A 175 12.01 5.33 21.97
CA SER A 175 11.06 4.79 22.95
C SER A 175 10.59 3.39 22.55
N GLU A 176 10.18 2.58 23.53
CA GLU A 176 9.65 1.24 23.22
C GLU A 176 8.47 1.33 22.24
N SER A 177 7.59 2.31 22.40
CA SER A 177 6.45 2.54 21.51
C SER A 177 6.89 2.88 20.07
N GLN A 178 7.99 3.62 19.88
CA GLN A 178 8.57 3.85 18.56
C GLN A 178 9.12 2.55 17.94
N LEU A 179 9.79 1.71 18.74
CA LEU A 179 10.31 0.43 18.27
C LEU A 179 9.19 -0.57 17.95
N VAL A 180 8.10 -0.61 18.74
CA VAL A 180 6.89 -1.41 18.43
C VAL A 180 6.30 -0.96 17.10
N ARG A 181 6.17 0.36 16.87
CA ARG A 181 5.68 0.89 15.59
C ARG A 181 6.58 0.51 14.43
N ALA A 182 7.90 0.67 14.58
CA ALA A 182 8.87 0.32 13.56
C ALA A 182 8.76 -1.17 13.17
N ARG A 183 8.68 -2.07 14.17
CA ARG A 183 8.45 -3.51 13.95
C ARG A 183 7.10 -3.80 13.29
N ALA A 184 6.04 -3.08 13.65
CA ALA A 184 4.74 -3.24 13.03
C ALA A 184 4.77 -2.89 11.53
N LEU A 185 5.45 -1.79 11.16
CA LEU A 185 5.65 -1.41 9.76
C LEU A 185 6.44 -2.48 8.97
N VAL A 186 7.52 -3.01 9.56
CA VAL A 186 8.32 -4.10 8.96
C VAL A 186 7.49 -5.38 8.81
N ALA A 187 6.64 -5.71 9.78
CA ALA A 187 5.74 -6.85 9.72
C ALA A 187 4.71 -6.70 8.59
N CYS A 188 4.15 -5.51 8.36
CA CYS A 188 3.29 -5.23 7.21
C CYS A 188 3.99 -5.50 5.88
N VAL A 189 5.25 -5.06 5.75
CA VAL A 189 6.07 -5.27 4.56
C VAL A 189 6.33 -6.75 4.32
N ALA A 190 6.80 -7.48 5.35
CA ALA A 190 7.08 -8.90 5.25
C ALA A 190 5.81 -9.72 4.92
N GLY A 191 4.70 -9.39 5.57
CA GLY A 191 3.39 -9.99 5.30
C GLY A 191 2.92 -9.75 3.87
N ASN A 192 3.06 -8.51 3.36
CA ASN A 192 2.72 -8.18 1.99
C ASN A 192 3.54 -8.97 0.97
N MET A 193 4.85 -9.11 1.18
CA MET A 193 5.73 -9.92 0.33
C MET A 193 5.31 -11.38 0.32
N TYR A 194 5.14 -11.98 1.50
CA TYR A 194 4.74 -13.39 1.61
C TYR A 194 3.37 -13.65 0.98
N PHE A 195 2.38 -12.81 1.30
CA PHE A 195 1.05 -12.88 0.71
C PHE A 195 1.11 -12.73 -0.81
N SER A 196 1.82 -11.72 -1.32
CA SER A 196 1.92 -11.48 -2.76
C SER A 196 2.56 -12.65 -3.51
N ALA A 197 3.58 -13.28 -2.91
CA ALA A 197 4.27 -14.43 -3.49
C ALA A 197 3.41 -15.70 -3.52
N THR A 198 2.40 -15.82 -2.64
CA THR A 198 1.67 -17.07 -2.41
C THR A 198 0.18 -17.00 -2.71
N CYS A 199 -0.40 -15.81 -2.85
CA CYS A 199 -1.83 -15.66 -2.96
C CYS A 199 -2.38 -16.14 -4.32
N ALA A 200 -3.52 -16.83 -4.28
CA ALA A 200 -4.22 -17.25 -5.49
C ALA A 200 -4.61 -16.08 -6.39
N ARG A 201 -4.82 -14.88 -5.81
CA ARG A 201 -5.15 -13.65 -6.53
C ARG A 201 -4.15 -13.32 -7.64
N TYR A 202 -2.85 -13.53 -7.40
CA TYR A 202 -1.79 -13.28 -8.37
C TYR A 202 -1.36 -14.55 -9.09
N ALA A 203 -1.28 -15.68 -8.39
CA ALA A 203 -0.78 -16.92 -8.96
C ALA A 203 -1.68 -17.50 -10.07
N ARG A 204 -3.02 -17.34 -9.99
CA ARG A 204 -3.97 -18.01 -10.91
C ARG A 204 -3.87 -17.60 -12.38
N VAL A 205 -3.29 -16.43 -12.67
CA VAL A 205 -3.14 -15.90 -14.03
C VAL A 205 -1.77 -16.19 -14.63
N VAL A 206 -0.87 -16.81 -13.86
CA VAL A 206 0.48 -17.17 -14.30
C VAL A 206 0.42 -18.51 -15.03
N ASP A 207 1.04 -18.59 -16.21
CA ASP A 207 1.07 -19.81 -17.01
C ASP A 207 1.63 -21.00 -16.22
N GLY A 208 0.89 -22.12 -16.24
CA GLY A 208 1.25 -23.33 -15.50
C GLY A 208 0.74 -23.41 -14.06
N ALA A 209 0.02 -22.39 -13.56
CA ALA A 209 -0.62 -22.44 -12.26
C ALA A 209 -1.70 -23.54 -12.20
N ARG A 210 -1.70 -24.34 -11.13
CA ARG A 210 -2.69 -25.42 -10.86
C ARG A 210 -3.73 -24.99 -9.83
N LEU A 211 -4.19 -23.75 -9.92
CA LEU A 211 -5.21 -23.21 -9.02
C LEU A 211 -6.57 -23.24 -9.71
N ALA A 212 -7.61 -23.65 -8.99
CA ALA A 212 -8.98 -23.63 -9.51
C ALA A 212 -9.41 -22.19 -9.85
N ALA A 213 -10.16 -22.04 -10.95
CA ALA A 213 -10.67 -20.76 -11.44
C ALA A 213 -11.80 -20.21 -10.56
#